data_AF-A0A3M1AP99-F1
#
_entry.id   AF-A0A3M1AP99-F1
#
_cell.length_a   1.000
_cell.length_b   1.000
_cell.length_c   1.000
_cell.angle_alpha   90.00
_cell.angle_beta   90.00
_cell.angle_gamma   90.00
#
_symmetry.space_group_name_H-M   'P 1'
#
loop_
_entity.id
_entity.type
_entity.pdbx_description
1 polymer ?
#
loop_
_entity_poly.entity_id
_entity_poly.type
_entity_poly.pdbx_seq_one_letter_code
_entity_poly.pdbx_strand_id
1 'polypeptide(L)'
;MHRFQQQVQVINLIGETALQKISEAVLALHVRNPGKFEGRTPKVRKKAPLVAHPPKRLRLDKKGFFVILPRKDEHKIYVEYYANSGKLIETIAGDDAASIYGTIIENGFVSQLDHAAYLGKELTRAEYFLKYDIPFVQDRAPGELDENDN
;
A
#
# COMPACT_ATOMS: atom_id res chain seq x y z
N MET A 1 -8.86 -8.96 21.60
CA MET A 1 -8.70 -7.68 22.33
C MET A 1 -8.87 -7.80 23.85
N HIS A 2 -9.75 -8.65 24.41
CA HIS A 2 -10.01 -8.68 25.86
C HIS A 2 -8.85 -9.11 26.79
N ARG A 3 -7.80 -9.78 26.28
CA ARG A 3 -6.73 -10.36 27.13
C ARG A 3 -5.64 -9.36 27.53
N PHE A 4 -5.34 -8.38 26.67
CA PHE A 4 -4.39 -7.30 26.96
C PHE A 4 -4.90 -6.38 28.08
N GLN A 5 -6.22 -6.13 28.09
CA GLN A 5 -6.91 -5.32 29.10
C GLN A 5 -6.97 -5.98 30.50
N GLN A 6 -6.72 -7.29 30.60
CA GLN A 6 -6.66 -8.00 31.90
C GLN A 6 -5.30 -7.86 32.61
N GLN A 7 -4.27 -7.37 31.90
CA GLN A 7 -2.89 -7.31 32.39
C GLN A 7 -2.35 -5.89 32.52
N VAL A 8 -3.01 -4.93 31.87
CA VAL A 8 -2.57 -3.53 31.82
C VAL A 8 -3.72 -2.64 32.25
N GLN A 9 -3.51 -1.90 33.33
CA GLN A 9 -4.42 -0.83 33.75
C GLN A 9 -3.80 0.51 33.38
N VAL A 10 -4.53 1.31 32.60
CA VAL A 10 -4.13 2.70 32.32
C VAL A 10 -4.58 3.56 33.49
N ILE A 11 -3.66 4.39 33.98
CA ILE A 11 -3.96 5.41 35.00
C ILE A 11 -3.76 6.76 34.34
N ASN A 12 -4.82 7.55 34.31
CA ASN A 12 -4.80 8.84 33.66
C ASN A 12 -4.21 9.89 34.61
N LEU A 13 -2.98 10.32 34.32
CA LEU A 13 -2.32 11.47 34.95
C LEU A 13 -2.00 12.56 33.92
N ILE A 14 -2.69 12.57 32.77
CA ILE A 14 -2.45 13.56 31.71
C ILE A 14 -2.75 14.96 32.25
N GLY A 15 -1.76 15.85 32.18
CA GLY A 15 -1.86 17.24 32.65
C GLY A 15 -1.41 17.46 34.11
N GLU A 16 -1.13 16.41 34.88
CA GLU A 16 -0.57 16.55 36.23
C GLU A 16 0.94 16.78 36.15
N THR A 17 1.40 17.85 36.82
CA THR A 17 2.82 18.27 36.81
C THR A 17 3.42 18.33 38.21
N ALA A 18 2.59 18.21 39.27
CA ALA A 18 3.06 18.17 40.64
C ALA A 18 3.80 16.85 40.91
N LEU A 19 5.12 16.95 41.13
CA LEU A 19 5.99 15.80 41.35
C LEU A 19 5.54 14.91 42.51
N GLN A 20 5.02 15.52 43.58
CA GLN A 20 4.54 14.82 44.76
C GLN A 20 3.40 13.87 44.42
N LYS A 21 2.39 14.33 43.66
CA LYS A 21 1.24 13.51 43.28
C LYS A 21 1.61 12.36 42.35
N ILE A 22 2.55 12.60 41.43
CA ILE A 22 3.08 11.54 40.55
C ILE A 22 3.83 10.49 41.40
N SER A 23 4.67 10.95 42.34
CA SER A 23 5.42 10.07 43.23
C SER A 23 4.51 9.22 44.12
N GLU A 24 3.46 9.80 44.69
CA GLU A 24 2.46 9.08 45.48
C GLU A 24 1.74 8.01 44.65
N ALA A 25 1.34 8.34 43.41
CA ALA A 25 0.72 7.39 42.50
C ALA A 25 1.67 6.23 42.15
N VAL A 26 2.94 6.50 41.87
CA VAL A 26 3.96 5.46 41.61
C VAL A 26 4.13 4.55 42.81
N LEU A 27 4.26 5.10 44.02
CA LEU A 27 4.42 4.31 45.25
C LEU A 27 3.20 3.44 45.51
N ALA A 28 1.98 3.96 45.35
CA ALA A 28 0.75 3.20 45.51
C ALA A 28 0.67 2.00 44.54
N LEU A 29 1.13 2.18 43.30
CA LEU A 29 1.15 1.10 42.29
C LEU A 29 2.25 0.08 42.55
N HIS A 30 3.40 0.54 43.04
CA HIS A 30 4.49 -0.34 43.45
C HIS A 30 4.07 -1.23 44.62
N VAL A 31 3.32 -0.70 45.60
CA VAL A 31 2.80 -1.48 46.73
C VAL A 31 1.76 -2.50 46.26
N ARG A 32 0.87 -2.12 45.33
CA ARG A 32 -0.17 -3.01 44.83
C ARG A 32 0.39 -4.25 44.12
N ASN A 33 1.56 -4.13 43.48
CA ASN A 33 2.31 -5.16 42.74
C ASN A 33 1.51 -6.46 42.51
N PRO A 34 0.78 -6.59 41.38
CA PRO A 34 -0.05 -7.76 41.10
C PRO A 34 0.77 -9.06 40.88
N GLY A 35 2.10 -8.99 40.98
CA GLY A 35 2.98 -10.13 40.86
C GLY A 35 3.21 -10.56 39.41
N LYS A 36 3.91 -11.68 39.25
CA LYS A 36 4.16 -12.29 37.94
C LYS A 36 2.83 -12.79 37.36
N PHE A 37 2.58 -12.46 36.09
CA PHE A 37 1.38 -12.96 35.42
C PHE A 37 1.37 -14.50 35.34
N GLU A 38 0.33 -15.12 35.90
CA GLU A 38 0.18 -16.58 35.98
C GLU A 38 -0.62 -17.18 34.81
N GLY A 39 -1.15 -16.36 33.91
CA GLY A 39 -1.93 -16.87 32.78
C GLY A 39 -1.06 -17.53 31.69
N ARG A 40 -1.66 -18.44 30.91
CA ARG A 40 -0.98 -19.12 29.80
C ARG A 40 -0.41 -18.10 28.80
N THR A 41 0.92 -18.05 28.67
CA THR A 41 1.61 -17.32 27.60
C THR A 41 1.07 -17.79 26.26
N PRO A 42 0.62 -16.90 25.35
CA PRO A 42 0.26 -17.31 24.01
C PRO A 42 1.48 -17.99 23.38
N LYS A 43 1.35 -19.26 23.00
CA LYS A 43 2.34 -19.88 22.11
C LYS A 43 2.16 -19.21 20.76
N VAL A 44 2.88 -18.10 20.54
CA VAL A 44 2.96 -17.48 19.22
C VAL A 44 3.73 -18.45 18.35
N ARG A 45 3.02 -19.19 17.51
CA ARG A 45 3.65 -19.97 16.44
C ARG A 45 4.26 -18.95 15.48
N LYS A 46 5.58 -18.75 15.56
CA LYS A 46 6.33 -18.02 14.54
C LYS A 46 6.20 -18.83 13.24
N LYS A 47 5.36 -18.36 12.31
CA LYS A 47 5.39 -18.89 10.94
C LYS A 47 6.71 -18.47 10.32
N ALA A 48 7.40 -19.39 9.66
CA ALA A 48 8.58 -19.05 8.86
C ALA A 48 8.17 -18.05 7.76
N PRO A 49 9.02 -17.07 7.42
CA PRO A 49 8.74 -16.17 6.31
C PRO A 49 8.67 -16.97 5.00
N LEU A 50 7.75 -16.57 4.12
CA LEU A 50 7.75 -17.07 2.76
C LEU A 50 8.85 -16.34 1.97
N VAL A 51 9.61 -17.08 1.15
CA VAL A 51 10.62 -16.50 0.27
C VAL A 51 9.91 -15.96 -0.98
N ALA A 52 10.18 -14.70 -1.32
CA ALA A 52 9.63 -14.10 -2.54
C ALA A 52 10.33 -14.66 -3.78
N HIS A 53 9.57 -14.81 -4.86
CA HIS A 53 10.09 -15.22 -6.16
C HIS A 53 9.70 -14.16 -7.21
N PRO A 54 10.47 -14.02 -8.30
CA PRO A 54 10.08 -13.14 -9.41
C PRO A 54 8.68 -13.49 -9.93
N PRO A 55 7.91 -12.49 -10.39
CA PRO A 55 6.60 -12.74 -10.96
C PRO A 55 6.73 -13.69 -12.16
N LYS A 56 5.77 -14.62 -12.28
CA LYS A 56 5.54 -15.32 -13.56
C LYS A 56 5.14 -14.25 -14.58
N ARG A 57 5.56 -14.39 -15.84
CA ARG A 57 5.41 -13.37 -16.91
C ARG A 57 4.06 -12.64 -16.82
N LEU A 58 4.11 -11.31 -16.96
CA LEU A 58 2.91 -10.47 -17.01
C LEU A 58 1.97 -11.00 -18.11
N ARG A 59 0.73 -11.24 -17.74
CA ARG A 59 -0.34 -11.56 -18.68
C ARG A 59 -0.98 -10.27 -19.15
N LEU A 60 -1.33 -10.21 -20.42
CA LEU A 60 -2.13 -9.12 -20.97
C LEU A 60 -3.47 -9.05 -20.24
N ASP A 61 -3.90 -7.85 -19.87
CA ASP A 61 -5.19 -7.65 -19.25
C ASP A 61 -6.29 -7.69 -20.31
N LYS A 62 -7.37 -8.41 -20.01
CA LYS A 62 -8.50 -8.58 -20.91
C LYS A 62 -9.20 -7.25 -21.23
N LYS A 63 -9.08 -6.26 -20.36
CA LYS A 63 -9.74 -4.95 -20.51
C LYS A 63 -8.98 -4.02 -21.44
N GLY A 64 -7.65 -4.12 -21.48
CA GLY A 64 -6.83 -3.20 -22.26
C GLY A 64 -5.46 -2.95 -21.67
N PHE A 65 -4.83 -1.87 -22.15
CA PHE A 65 -3.51 -1.44 -21.70
C PHE A 65 -3.48 0.08 -21.48
N PHE A 66 -2.43 0.54 -20.81
CA PHE A 66 -2.25 1.93 -20.41
C PHE A 66 -0.95 2.51 -20.97
N VAL A 67 -1.01 3.75 -21.45
CA VAL A 67 0.16 4.54 -21.85
C VAL A 67 0.28 5.72 -20.88
N ILE A 68 1.43 5.85 -20.24
CA ILE A 68 1.68 6.85 -19.20
C ILE A 68 2.53 7.98 -19.80
N LEU A 69 2.00 9.20 -19.71
CA LEU A 69 2.53 10.41 -20.30
C LEU A 69 2.69 11.49 -19.22
N PRO A 70 3.81 11.50 -18.47
CA PRO A 70 4.06 12.59 -17.54
C PRO A 70 4.40 13.89 -18.28
N ARG A 71 3.77 14.98 -17.88
CA ARG A 71 3.95 16.35 -18.37
C ARG A 71 4.51 17.21 -17.25
N LYS A 72 5.82 17.48 -17.33
CA LYS A 72 6.55 18.19 -16.27
C LYS A 72 6.20 19.67 -16.20
N ASP A 73 5.94 20.28 -17.34
CA ASP A 73 5.46 21.65 -17.51
C ASP A 73 4.08 21.88 -16.87
N GLU A 74 3.21 20.89 -16.96
CA GLU A 74 1.87 20.92 -16.35
C GLU A 74 1.83 20.36 -14.92
N HIS A 75 2.94 19.78 -14.45
CA HIS A 75 3.04 19.02 -13.20
C HIS A 75 1.96 17.93 -13.08
N LYS A 76 1.65 17.25 -14.19
CA LYS A 76 0.58 16.24 -14.29
C LYS A 76 1.06 14.95 -14.93
N ILE A 77 0.40 13.85 -14.58
CA ILE A 77 0.53 12.56 -15.25
C ILE A 77 -0.76 12.31 -16.01
N TYR A 78 -0.64 12.14 -17.32
CA TYR A 78 -1.73 11.67 -18.18
C TYR A 78 -1.59 10.17 -18.38
N VAL A 79 -2.70 9.46 -18.33
CA VAL A 79 -2.76 8.03 -18.59
C VAL A 79 -3.84 7.77 -19.62
N GLU A 80 -3.43 7.38 -20.80
CA GLU A 80 -4.32 6.96 -21.87
C GLU A 80 -4.66 5.49 -21.69
N TYR A 81 -5.95 5.16 -21.65
CA TYR A 81 -6.46 3.80 -21.54
C TYR A 81 -6.99 3.34 -22.89
N TYR A 82 -6.47 2.22 -23.37
CA TYR A 82 -6.78 1.65 -24.69
C TYR A 82 -7.42 0.29 -24.56
N ALA A 83 -8.38 -0.01 -25.44
CA ALA A 83 -8.78 -1.39 -25.73
C ALA A 83 -7.60 -2.17 -26.31
N ASN A 84 -7.61 -3.50 -26.18
CA ASN A 84 -6.63 -4.37 -26.86
C ASN A 84 -6.66 -4.26 -28.40
N SER A 85 -7.71 -3.67 -28.98
CA SER A 85 -7.75 -3.31 -30.40
C SER A 85 -6.94 -2.06 -30.76
N GLY A 86 -6.34 -1.38 -29.78
CA GLY A 86 -5.64 -0.11 -29.96
C GLY A 86 -6.56 1.12 -29.99
N LYS A 87 -7.87 0.96 -29.75
CA LYS A 87 -8.81 2.08 -29.66
C LYS A 87 -8.64 2.79 -28.30
N LEU A 88 -8.37 4.10 -28.33
CA LEU A 88 -8.40 4.95 -27.13
C LEU A 88 -9.82 4.96 -26.54
N ILE A 89 -9.94 4.61 -25.27
CA ILE A 89 -11.21 4.60 -24.53
C ILE A 89 -11.33 5.85 -23.68
N GLU A 90 -10.30 6.16 -22.88
CA GLU A 90 -10.36 7.22 -21.87
C GLU A 90 -8.97 7.81 -21.62
N THR A 91 -8.90 9.03 -21.09
CA THR A 91 -7.67 9.62 -20.58
C THR A 91 -7.87 10.09 -19.14
N ILE A 92 -7.08 9.54 -18.22
CA ILE A 92 -7.06 9.93 -16.81
C ILE A 92 -5.92 10.93 -16.61
N ALA A 93 -6.19 12.08 -15.99
CA ALA A 93 -5.18 13.04 -15.59
C ALA A 93 -5.15 13.16 -14.06
N GLY A 94 -3.97 13.19 -13.47
CA GLY A 94 -3.79 13.36 -12.03
C GLY A 94 -2.40 13.86 -11.67
N ASP A 95 -2.25 14.24 -10.40
CA ASP A 95 -1.01 14.85 -9.89
C ASP A 95 -0.12 13.84 -9.14
N ASP A 96 -0.69 12.68 -8.78
CA ASP A 96 0.01 11.59 -8.08
C ASP A 96 -0.49 10.20 -8.53
N ALA A 97 0.35 9.18 -8.31
CA ALA A 97 0.04 7.82 -8.73
C ALA A 97 -1.20 7.23 -8.02
N ALA A 98 -1.41 7.58 -6.76
CA ALA A 98 -2.45 6.98 -5.92
C ALA A 98 -3.86 7.37 -6.35
N SER A 99 -4.07 8.65 -6.64
CA SER A 99 -5.30 9.14 -7.24
C SER A 99 -5.56 8.47 -8.58
N ILE A 100 -4.54 8.34 -9.43
CA ILE A 100 -4.70 7.79 -10.78
C ILE A 100 -5.06 6.30 -10.76
N TYR A 101 -4.28 5.44 -10.07
CA TYR A 101 -4.64 4.02 -10.01
C TYR A 101 -5.95 3.80 -9.25
N GLY A 102 -6.27 4.66 -8.28
CA GLY A 102 -7.54 4.63 -7.57
C GLY A 102 -8.71 4.83 -8.53
N THR A 103 -8.66 5.88 -9.35
CA THR A 103 -9.66 6.13 -10.39
C THR A 103 -9.76 4.97 -11.40
N ILE A 104 -8.62 4.40 -11.83
CA ILE A 104 -8.60 3.25 -12.76
C ILE A 104 -9.28 2.02 -12.15
N ILE A 105 -9.06 1.75 -10.86
CA ILE A 105 -9.68 0.62 -10.14
C ILE A 105 -11.18 0.86 -9.96
N GLU A 106 -11.59 2.05 -9.52
CA GLU A 106 -12.99 2.41 -9.28
C GLU A 106 -13.83 2.33 -10.56
N ASN A 107 -13.26 2.75 -11.69
CA ASN A 107 -13.92 2.64 -13.00
C ASN A 107 -13.79 1.23 -13.61
N GLY A 108 -13.07 0.33 -12.96
CA GLY A 108 -12.89 -1.04 -13.41
C GLY A 108 -12.19 -1.11 -14.76
N PHE A 109 -11.18 -0.28 -15.04
CA PHE A 109 -10.41 -0.36 -16.29
C PHE A 109 -9.30 -1.42 -16.25
N VAL A 110 -8.99 -1.95 -15.07
CA VAL A 110 -8.06 -3.07 -14.86
C VAL A 110 -8.81 -4.30 -14.34
N SER A 111 -8.37 -5.50 -14.70
CA SER A 111 -8.97 -6.76 -14.25
C SER A 111 -7.96 -7.76 -13.69
N GLN A 112 -6.69 -7.66 -14.09
CA GLN A 112 -5.61 -8.54 -13.62
C GLN A 112 -4.83 -7.90 -12.47
N LEU A 113 -4.65 -8.63 -11.37
CA LEU A 113 -3.92 -8.12 -10.19
C LEU A 113 -2.45 -7.84 -10.51
N ASP A 114 -1.80 -8.69 -11.31
CA ASP A 114 -0.42 -8.48 -11.73
C ASP A 114 -0.28 -7.21 -12.59
N HIS A 115 -1.27 -6.93 -13.45
CA HIS A 115 -1.32 -5.70 -14.24
C HIS A 115 -1.57 -4.47 -13.36
N ALA A 116 -2.46 -4.55 -12.37
CA ALA A 116 -2.68 -3.47 -11.40
C ALA A 116 -1.40 -3.15 -10.61
N ALA A 117 -0.65 -4.18 -10.18
CA ALA A 117 0.62 -4.00 -9.49
C ALA A 117 1.69 -3.35 -10.40
N TYR A 118 1.79 -3.81 -11.65
CA TYR A 118 2.68 -3.22 -12.64
C TYR A 118 2.33 -1.76 -12.94
N LEU A 119 1.05 -1.46 -13.14
CA LEU A 119 0.56 -0.10 -13.38
C LEU A 119 0.93 0.83 -12.22
N GLY A 120 0.71 0.41 -10.97
CA GLY A 120 1.11 1.19 -9.79
C GLY A 120 2.62 1.48 -9.74
N LYS A 121 3.45 0.49 -10.11
CA LYS A 121 4.92 0.66 -10.23
C LYS A 121 5.28 1.73 -11.27
N GLU A 122 4.69 1.66 -12.45
CA GLU A 122 4.99 2.60 -13.54
C GLU A 122 4.47 4.02 -13.24
N LEU A 123 3.28 4.15 -12.65
CA LEU A 123 2.75 5.46 -12.23
C LEU A 123 3.62 6.12 -11.17
N THR A 124 4.13 5.35 -10.21
CA THR A 124 5.05 5.87 -9.19
C THR A 124 6.34 6.40 -9.83
N ARG A 125 6.86 5.71 -10.86
CA ARG A 125 8.04 6.17 -11.61
C ARG A 125 7.75 7.47 -12.37
N ALA A 126 6.58 7.59 -12.98
CA ALA A 126 6.15 8.82 -13.64
C ALA A 126 6.01 9.99 -12.64
N GLU A 127 5.49 9.73 -11.44
CA GLU A 127 5.43 10.70 -10.35
C GLU A 127 6.83 11.12 -9.87
N TYR A 128 7.78 10.17 -9.79
CA TYR A 128 9.17 10.48 -9.44
C TYR A 128 9.88 11.31 -10.50
N PHE A 129 9.53 11.14 -11.77
CA PHE A 129 10.02 12.03 -12.82
C PHE A 129 9.54 13.47 -12.59
N LEU A 130 8.27 13.67 -12.23
CA LEU A 130 7.75 15.01 -11.91
C LEU A 130 8.42 15.63 -10.67
N LYS A 131 8.64 14.83 -9.62
CA LYS A 131 9.15 15.31 -8.32
C LYS A 131 10.66 15.46 -8.25
N TYR A 132 11.40 14.56 -8.87
CA TYR A 132 12.85 14.41 -8.68
C TYR A 132 13.65 14.42 -9.98
N ASP A 133 12.99 14.65 -11.12
CA ASP A 133 13.61 14.67 -12.44
C ASP A 133 14.33 13.35 -12.82
N ILE A 134 13.87 12.24 -12.24
CA ILE A 134 14.37 10.90 -12.55
C ILE A 134 13.77 10.49 -13.91
N PRO A 135 14.56 10.26 -14.97
CA PRO A 135 14.03 10.00 -16.30
C PRO A 135 13.01 8.85 -16.33
N PHE A 136 11.85 9.13 -16.92
CA PHE A 136 10.80 8.14 -17.10
C PHE A 136 10.77 7.63 -18.54
N VAL A 137 10.89 6.31 -18.67
CA VAL A 137 10.55 5.55 -19.87
C VAL A 137 9.74 4.35 -19.38
N GLN A 138 8.50 4.24 -19.84
CA GLN A 138 7.65 3.12 -19.51
C GLN A 138 8.31 1.81 -20.00
N ASP A 139 8.36 0.80 -19.15
CA ASP A 139 8.93 -0.48 -19.57
C ASP A 139 8.07 -1.07 -20.71
N ARG A 140 8.70 -1.80 -21.64
CA ARG A 140 7.94 -2.56 -22.63
C ARG A 140 7.02 -3.53 -21.87
N ALA A 141 5.72 -3.46 -22.14
CA ALA A 141 4.77 -4.41 -21.60
C ALA A 141 5.23 -5.84 -21.96
N PRO A 142 5.62 -6.68 -20.98
CA PRO A 142 5.95 -8.07 -21.27
C PRO A 142 4.61 -8.80 -21.43
N GLY A 143 4.22 -9.09 -22.65
CA GLY A 143 3.04 -9.90 -22.95
C GLY A 143 3.28 -10.72 -24.21
N GLU A 144 3.11 -12.04 -24.12
CA GLU A 144 2.84 -12.88 -25.28
C GLU A 144 1.31 -12.97 -25.42
N LEU A 145 0.81 -12.95 -26.66
CA LEU A 145 -0.59 -13.28 -26.93
C LEU A 145 -0.76 -14.77 -26.63
N ASP A 146 -1.61 -15.12 -25.65
CA ASP A 146 -2.01 -16.52 -25.47
C ASP A 146 -2.76 -16.95 -26.75
N GLU A 147 -2.12 -17.74 -27.62
CA GLU A 147 -2.68 -18.22 -28.90
C GLU A 147 -3.86 -19.22 -28.75
N ASN A 148 -4.41 -19.39 -27.53
CA ASN A 148 -5.35 -20.48 -27.22
C ASN A 148 -6.79 -20.04 -26.90
N ASP A 149 -7.19 -18.79 -27.17
CA ASP A 149 -8.61 -18.39 -27.14
C ASP A 149 -9.10 -18.15 -28.58
N ASN A 150 -9.37 -19.23 -29.33
CA ASN A 150 -10.21 -19.25 -30.52
C ASN A 150 -11.19 -20.41 -30.45
#